data_AF-A0A2S9F6Y7-F1
#
_entry.id   AF-A0A2S9F6Y7-F1
#
_cell.length_a   1.000
_cell.length_b   1.000
_cell.length_c   1.000
_cell.angle_alpha   90.00
_cell.angle_beta   90.00
_cell.angle_gamma   90.00
#
_symmetry.space_group_name_H-M   'P 1'
#
loop_
_entity.id
_entity.type
_entity.pdbx_description
1 polymer ?
#
loop_
_entity_poly.entity_id
_entity_poly.type
_entity_poly.pdbx_seq_one_letter_code
_entity_poly.pdbx_strand_id
1 'polypeptide(L)'
;MEVGFVGLGNMGFPMMSRLVTAGHPVAVFDTNPAAVERAVALGAHAAVSVRDVADRAETVLASLPTPQVSNDVAAGVADGSRVRRFVDLSTVGQRAA
;
A
#
# COMPACT_ATOMS: atom_id res chain seq x y z
N MET A 1 9.17 1.32 -12.14
CA MET A 1 7.71 1.62 -12.11
C MET A 1 7.42 2.26 -10.77
N GLU A 2 6.55 3.27 -10.72
CA GLU A 2 6.10 3.87 -9.45
C GLU A 2 5.03 2.99 -8.82
N VAL A 3 5.31 2.53 -7.61
CA VAL A 3 4.46 1.57 -6.91
C VAL A 3 3.95 2.18 -5.61
N GLY A 4 2.67 1.97 -5.31
CA GLY A 4 2.07 2.29 -4.03
C GLY A 4 1.99 1.05 -3.16
N PHE A 5 2.23 1.18 -1.86
CA PHE A 5 2.04 0.10 -0.91
C PHE A 5 1.27 0.58 0.33
N VAL A 6 0.12 -0.03 0.59
CA VAL A 6 -0.73 0.27 1.75
C VAL A 6 -0.76 -0.94 2.70
N GLY A 7 -0.36 -0.71 3.95
CA GLY A 7 -0.18 -1.76 4.95
C GLY A 7 1.25 -2.30 4.98
N LEU A 8 1.98 -1.98 6.03
CA LEU A 8 3.40 -2.25 6.27
C LEU A 8 3.58 -3.19 7.48
N GLY A 9 2.63 -4.10 7.68
CA GLY A 9 2.70 -5.14 8.70
C GLY A 9 3.68 -6.27 8.33
N ASN A 10 3.51 -7.44 8.97
CA ASN A 10 4.42 -8.58 8.85
C ASN A 10 4.65 -9.07 7.41
N MET A 11 3.62 -8.99 6.56
CA MET A 11 3.73 -9.38 5.15
C MET A 11 4.00 -8.19 4.22
N GLY A 12 3.33 -7.06 4.44
CA GLY A 12 3.47 -5.89 3.58
C GLY A 12 4.89 -5.30 3.58
N PHE A 13 5.51 -5.22 4.77
CA PHE A 13 6.85 -4.66 4.90
C PHE A 13 7.92 -5.41 4.08
N PRO A 14 8.13 -6.73 4.22
CA PRO A 14 9.15 -7.43 3.43
C PRO A 14 8.87 -7.40 1.92
N MET A 15 7.61 -7.35 1.49
CA MET A 15 7.26 -7.19 0.08
C MET A 15 7.66 -5.82 -0.45
N MET A 16 7.29 -4.76 0.27
CA MET A 16 7.68 -3.38 -0.01
C MET A 16 9.21 -3.23 -0.06
N SER A 17 9.94 -3.77 0.94
CA SER A 17 11.41 -3.69 0.98
C SER A 17 12.07 -4.30 -0.25
N ARG A 18 11.51 -5.39 -0.80
CA ARG A 18 12.02 -6.02 -2.04
C ARG A 18 11.82 -5.12 -3.26
N LEU A 19 10.69 -4.41 -3.34
CA LEU A 19 10.42 -3.46 -4.42
C LEU A 19 11.40 -2.29 -4.38
N VAL A 20 11.65 -1.75 -3.19
CA VAL A 20 12.65 -0.69 -2.98
C VAL A 20 14.05 -1.19 -3.34
N THR A 21 14.43 -2.39 -2.87
CA THR A 21 15.74 -3.01 -3.19
C THR A 21 15.92 -3.26 -4.68
N ALA A 22 14.84 -3.55 -5.41
CA ALA A 22 14.83 -3.70 -6.86
C ALA A 22 14.91 -2.36 -7.62
N GLY A 23 15.01 -1.22 -6.91
CA GLY A 23 15.14 0.12 -7.49
C GLY A 23 13.82 0.73 -7.96
N HIS A 24 12.67 0.24 -7.48
CA HIS A 24 11.39 0.89 -7.75
C HIS A 24 11.15 2.04 -6.76
N PRO A 25 10.68 3.22 -7.22
CA PRO A 25 10.13 4.23 -6.33
C PRO A 25 8.84 3.69 -5.68
N VAL A 26 8.79 3.66 -4.35
CA VAL A 26 7.64 3.14 -3.61
C VAL A 26 7.05 4.20 -2.69
N ALA A 27 5.81 4.62 -2.95
CA ALA A 27 5.03 5.45 -2.04
C ALA A 27 4.31 4.55 -1.02
N VAL A 28 4.42 4.84 0.27
CA VAL A 28 3.92 3.97 1.33
C VAL A 28 2.99 4.69 2.30
N PHE A 29 1.98 3.96 2.77
CA PHE A 29 1.09 4.41 3.85
C PHE A 29 0.76 3.26 4.81
N ASP A 30 0.77 3.56 6.10
CA ASP A 30 0.26 2.71 7.17
C ASP A 30 -0.29 3.60 8.29
N THR A 31 -1.29 3.12 9.01
CA THR A 31 -1.82 3.76 10.22
C THR A 31 -0.81 3.82 11.38
N ASN A 32 0.18 2.94 11.38
CA ASN A 32 1.27 2.90 12.36
C ASN A 32 2.46 3.73 11.85
N PRO A 33 2.76 4.90 12.47
CA PRO A 33 3.86 5.77 12.04
C PRO A 33 5.22 5.07 12.08
N ALA A 34 5.46 4.21 13.08
CA ALA A 34 6.72 3.48 13.19
C ALA A 34 6.94 2.51 12.02
N ALA A 35 5.87 1.96 11.44
CA ALA A 35 5.98 1.11 10.25
C ALA A 35 6.40 1.94 9.02
N VAL A 36 5.84 3.15 8.87
CA VAL A 36 6.22 4.10 7.81
C VAL A 36 7.66 4.56 7.96
N GLU A 37 8.08 4.95 9.17
CA GLU A 37 9.47 5.36 9.45
C GLU A 37 10.49 4.29 9.05
N ARG A 38 10.24 3.03 9.42
CA ARG A 38 11.09 1.90 9.02
C ARG A 38 11.15 1.72 7.50
N ALA A 39 10.05 1.97 6.79
CA ALA A 39 10.00 1.87 5.33
C ALA A 39 10.78 3.01 4.66
N VAL A 40 10.63 4.23 5.19
CA VAL A 40 11.39 5.41 4.71
C VAL A 40 12.88 5.22 4.93
N ALA A 41 13.30 4.65 6.06
CA ALA A 41 14.70 4.32 6.33
C ALA A 41 15.31 3.35 5.30
N LEU A 42 14.49 2.56 4.59
CA LEU A 42 14.91 1.68 3.51
C LEU A 42 14.88 2.33 2.12
N GLY A 43 14.37 3.56 1.99
CA GLY A 43 14.28 4.29 0.73
C GLY A 43 12.86 4.42 0.15
N ALA A 44 11.81 4.04 0.89
CA ALA A 44 10.44 4.34 0.50
C ALA A 44 10.08 5.82 0.74
N HIS A 45 8.99 6.28 0.11
CA HIS A 45 8.47 7.63 0.26
C HIS A 45 7.18 7.63 1.06
N ALA A 46 7.15 8.31 2.20
CA ALA A 46 5.93 8.42 3.00
C ALA A 46 4.84 9.21 2.23
N ALA A 47 3.64 8.65 2.20
CA ALA A 47 2.42 9.31 1.79
C ALA A 47 1.59 9.69 3.03
N VAL A 48 0.76 10.72 2.91
CA VAL A 48 -0.07 11.23 4.03
C VAL A 48 -1.44 10.56 4.11
N SER A 49 -1.84 9.83 3.07
CA SER A 49 -3.10 9.10 3.01
C SER A 49 -3.08 8.01 1.93
N VAL A 50 -4.09 7.13 1.93
CA VAL A 50 -4.31 6.14 0.87
C VAL A 50 -4.48 6.79 -0.50
N ARG A 51 -5.25 7.89 -0.56
CA ARG A 51 -5.45 8.65 -1.81
C ARG A 51 -4.13 9.23 -2.31
N ASP A 52 -3.31 9.78 -1.42
CA ASP A 52 -1.99 10.33 -1.77
C ASP A 52 -1.04 9.24 -2.32
N VAL A 53 -1.15 7.99 -1.85
CA VAL A 53 -0.45 6.86 -2.49
C VAL A 53 -0.96 6.64 -3.93
N ALA A 54 -2.28 6.66 -4.13
CA ALA A 54 -2.92 6.43 -5.42
C ALA A 54 -2.76 7.61 -6.41
N ASP A 55 -2.47 8.82 -5.93
CA ASP A 55 -2.10 9.97 -6.74
C ASP A 55 -0.64 9.89 -7.26
N ARG A 56 0.21 9.12 -6.58
CA ARG A 56 1.65 9.00 -6.89
C ARG A 56 2.04 7.75 -7.66
N ALA A 57 1.19 6.72 -7.68
CA ALA A 57 1.53 5.43 -8.28
C ALA A 57 0.45 4.91 -9.23
N GLU A 58 0.89 4.27 -10.32
CA GLU A 58 -0.01 3.63 -11.29
C GLU A 58 -0.52 2.27 -10.80
N THR A 59 0.24 1.61 -9.92
CA THR A 59 -0.12 0.32 -9.32
C THR A 59 -0.02 0.43 -7.81
N VAL A 60 -1.11 0.15 -7.11
CA VAL A 60 -1.19 0.15 -5.64
C VAL A 60 -1.40 -1.28 -5.15
N LEU A 61 -0.52 -1.72 -4.27
CA LEU A 61 -0.56 -3.00 -3.57
C LEU A 61 -1.11 -2.77 -2.15
N ALA A 62 -1.95 -3.67 -1.66
CA ALA A 62 -2.44 -3.62 -0.29
C ALA A 62 -2.26 -4.97 0.42
N SER A 63 -1.89 -4.93 1.70
CA SER A 63 -1.81 -6.10 2.58
C SER A 63 -2.33 -5.74 3.97
N LEU A 64 -3.60 -6.06 4.22
CA LEU A 64 -4.39 -5.50 5.32
C LEU A 64 -5.01 -6.61 6.19
N PRO A 65 -5.29 -6.31 7.48
CA PRO A 65 -5.65 -7.35 8.45
C PRO A 65 -7.08 -7.87 8.32
N THR A 66 -8.01 -7.10 7.75
CA THR A 66 -9.43 -7.46 7.68
C THR A 66 -10.07 -7.07 6.34
N PRO A 67 -11.16 -7.74 5.93
CA PRO A 67 -11.93 -7.37 4.74
C PRO A 67 -12.48 -5.95 4.77
N GLN A 68 -12.87 -5.44 5.95
CA GLN A 68 -13.38 -4.09 6.11
C GLN A 68 -12.31 -3.06 5.74
N VAL A 69 -11.11 -3.19 6.31
CA VAL A 69 -10.00 -2.29 6.04
C VAL A 69 -9.58 -2.37 4.56
N SER A 70 -9.61 -3.57 3.96
CA SER A 70 -9.36 -3.70 2.51
C SER A 70 -10.37 -2.93 1.66
N ASN A 71 -11.67 -3.01 1.97
CA ASN A 71 -12.70 -2.26 1.23
C ASN A 71 -12.53 -0.74 1.39
N ASP A 72 -12.23 -0.26 2.60
CA ASP A 72 -12.03 1.16 2.86
C ASP A 72 -10.80 1.70 2.11
N VAL A 73 -9.71 0.93 2.09
CA VAL A 73 -8.51 1.25 1.31
C VAL A 73 -8.82 1.22 -0.19
N ALA A 74 -9.53 0.22 -0.68
CA ALA A 74 -9.91 0.13 -2.09
C ALA A 74 -10.73 1.36 -2.55
N ALA A 75 -11.67 1.83 -1.72
CA ALA A 75 -12.42 3.05 -1.98
C ALA A 75 -11.49 4.28 -2.02
N GLY A 76 -10.61 4.44 -1.03
CA GLY A 76 -9.65 5.55 -1.00
C GLY A 76 -8.64 5.52 -2.16
N VAL A 77 -8.27 4.33 -2.64
CA VAL A 77 -7.43 4.16 -3.84
C VAL A 77 -8.20 4.59 -5.09
N ALA A 78 -9.49 4.24 -5.21
CA ALA A 78 -10.31 4.58 -6.36
C ALA A 78 -10.48 6.10 -6.58
N ASP A 79 -10.32 6.89 -5.52
CA ASP A 79 -10.34 8.37 -5.58
C ASP A 79 -9.01 8.99 -6.04
N GLY A 80 -7.97 8.17 -6.25
CA GLY A 80 -6.67 8.60 -6.75
C GLY A 80 -6.67 8.94 -8.24
N SER A 81 -5.87 9.94 -8.61
CA SER A 81 -5.80 10.47 -9.97
C SER A 81 -4.87 9.71 -10.92
N ARG A 82 -3.90 8.95 -10.39
CA ARG A 82 -2.86 8.27 -11.18
C ARG A 82 -3.03 6.75 -11.25
N VAL A 83 -3.64 6.15 -10.22
CA VAL A 83 -3.79 4.70 -10.13
C VAL A 83 -4.55 4.12 -11.31
N ARG A 84 -4.07 2.98 -11.80
CA ARG A 84 -4.66 2.18 -12.88
C ARG A 84 -4.93 0.75 -12.46
N ARG A 85 -4.21 0.27 -11.45
CA ARG A 85 -4.27 -1.11 -10.97
C ARG A 85 -4.25 -1.10 -9.45
N PHE A 86 -5.23 -1.76 -8.85
CA PHE A 86 -5.25 -2.08 -7.43
C PHE A 86 -5.11 -3.59 -7.26
N VAL A 87 -4.15 -4.01 -6.44
CA VAL A 87 -3.86 -5.42 -6.19
C VAL A 87 -3.95 -5.65 -4.69
N ASP A 88 -5.03 -6.31 -4.26
CA ASP A 88 -5.20 -6.71 -2.88
C ASP A 88 -4.54 -8.07 -2.64
N LEU A 89 -3.58 -8.09 -1.72
CA LEU A 89 -2.82 -9.27 -1.29
C LEU A 89 -3.30 -9.78 0.07
N SER A 90 -4.30 -9.12 0.64
CA SER A 90 -4.88 -9.47 1.93
C SER A 90 -5.60 -10.82 1.86
N THR A 91 -5.55 -11.57 2.95
CA THR A 91 -6.40 -12.77 3.10
C THR A 91 -7.80 -12.35 3.51
N VAL A 92 -8.56 -11.85 2.55
CA VAL A 92 -9.96 -11.47 2.73
C VAL A 92 -10.82 -12.63 2.23
N GLY A 93 -11.38 -13.42 3.16
CA GLY A 93 -12.24 -14.55 2.80
C GLY A 93 -13.40 -14.13 1.89
N GLN A 94 -14.10 -15.11 1.30
CA GLN A 94 -15.35 -14.78 0.59
C GLN A 94 -16.35 -14.20 1.59
N ARG A 95 -16.99 -13.08 1.24
CA ARG A 95 -18.26 -12.74 1.89
C ARG A 95 -19.16 -13.97 1.68
N ALA A 96 -19.55 -14.63 2.77
CA ALA A 96 -20.61 -15.62 2.70
C ALA A 96 -21.82 -14.92 2.05
N ALA A 97 -22.26 -15.48 0.91
CA ALA A 97 -23.44 -15.03 0.19
C ALA A 97 -24.69 -15.15 1.06
#